data_AF-A0A7S3FM71-F1
#
_entry.id   AF-A0A7S3FM71-F1
#
_cell.length_a   1.000
_cell.length_b   1.000
_cell.length_c   1.000
_cell.angle_alpha   90.00
_cell.angle_beta   90.00
_cell.angle_gamma   90.00
#
_symmetry.space_group_name_H-M   'P 1'
#
loop_
_entity.id
_entity.type
_entity.pdbx_description
1 polymer ?
#
loop_
_entity_poly.entity_id
_entity_poly.type
_entity_poly.pdbx_seq_one_letter_code
_entity_poly.pdbx_strand_id
1 'polypeptide(L)'
;MRACRAALRERGLRVVDVAEDGDCLFASLADQLYGTDGAGEGLDAASLRADATRYMEANEGDFAPFVEDDEAIGDYLRRMRQAGCWGGNMELTSLSRCHQLEIHIYQPGEVKPWIIGDGNGSADDDTDDVSVRIAKLLYVNGDHYQSLRELDDDGGGPARHKETAEADEAYAAVVSEVAERGCVWERTAAAALVECGGDVEAAVDYVRALGDGADEALAAEFREGARATITRDGEAVALGAAVDALRI
;
A
#
# COMPACT_ATOMS: atom_id res chain seq x y z
N MET A 1 4.12 -7.13 -9.84
CA MET A 1 2.66 -7.20 -9.57
C MET A 1 2.07 -8.61 -9.43
N ARG A 2 2.32 -9.60 -10.31
CA ARG A 2 1.66 -10.93 -10.21
C ARG A 2 1.91 -11.65 -8.88
N ALA A 3 3.15 -11.62 -8.40
CA ALA A 3 3.57 -12.34 -7.21
C ALA A 3 3.06 -11.65 -5.91
N CYS A 4 3.09 -10.30 -5.87
CA CYS A 4 2.40 -9.50 -4.84
C CYS A 4 0.89 -9.83 -4.72
N ARG A 5 0.18 -9.98 -5.84
CA ARG A 5 -1.24 -10.38 -5.83
C ARG A 5 -1.48 -11.78 -5.29
N ALA A 6 -0.54 -12.70 -5.46
CA ALA A 6 -0.63 -14.03 -4.87
C ALA A 6 -0.46 -13.97 -3.35
N ALA A 7 0.57 -13.27 -2.87
CA ALA A 7 0.81 -13.07 -1.44
C ALA A 7 -0.37 -12.38 -0.72
N LEU A 8 -0.99 -11.37 -1.35
CA LEU A 8 -2.19 -10.73 -0.80
C LEU A 8 -3.41 -11.65 -0.77
N ARG A 9 -3.57 -12.54 -1.74
CA ARG A 9 -4.66 -13.54 -1.74
C ARG A 9 -4.55 -14.53 -0.60
N GLU A 10 -3.34 -14.97 -0.27
CA GLU A 10 -3.10 -15.83 0.92
C GLU A 10 -3.50 -15.12 2.21
N ARG A 11 -3.45 -13.78 2.23
CA ARG A 11 -3.94 -12.93 3.34
C ARG A 11 -5.45 -12.66 3.28
N GLY A 12 -6.18 -13.30 2.36
CA GLY A 12 -7.62 -13.08 2.18
C GLY A 12 -7.96 -11.76 1.48
N LEU A 13 -6.98 -11.09 0.85
CA LEU A 13 -7.17 -9.80 0.19
C LEU A 13 -7.08 -9.94 -1.34
N ARG A 14 -7.84 -9.11 -2.05
CA ARG A 14 -7.76 -8.95 -3.50
C ARG A 14 -7.50 -7.51 -3.87
N VAL A 15 -6.67 -7.34 -4.89
CA VAL A 15 -6.38 -6.03 -5.47
C VAL A 15 -7.46 -5.67 -6.48
N VAL A 16 -8.00 -4.46 -6.37
CA VAL A 16 -8.85 -3.82 -7.36
C VAL A 16 -7.96 -2.90 -8.20
N ASP A 17 -7.87 -3.19 -9.50
CA ASP A 17 -7.06 -2.39 -10.43
C ASP A 17 -7.65 -0.99 -10.60
N VAL A 18 -6.78 0.02 -10.48
CA VAL A 18 -7.10 1.43 -10.66
C VAL A 18 -6.15 1.99 -11.73
N ALA A 19 -6.61 2.95 -12.52
CA ALA A 19 -5.80 3.57 -13.56
C ALA A 19 -4.61 4.34 -12.95
N GLU A 20 -3.47 4.32 -13.62
CA GLU A 20 -2.25 5.04 -13.23
C GLU A 20 -2.21 6.41 -13.93
N ASP A 21 -3.16 7.28 -13.58
CA ASP A 21 -3.41 8.57 -14.24
C ASP A 21 -3.32 9.78 -13.31
N GLY A 22 -2.77 9.58 -12.10
CA GLY A 22 -2.65 10.59 -11.05
C GLY A 22 -3.92 10.82 -10.22
N ASP A 23 -5.06 10.25 -10.59
CA ASP A 23 -6.26 10.18 -9.74
C ASP A 23 -6.30 8.88 -8.90
N CYS A 24 -5.31 8.00 -9.06
CA CYS A 24 -5.29 6.65 -8.48
C CYS A 24 -5.54 6.59 -6.97
N LEU A 25 -5.00 7.53 -6.19
CA LEU A 25 -5.23 7.63 -4.74
C LEU A 25 -6.71 7.83 -4.43
N PHE A 26 -7.32 8.85 -5.06
CA PHE A 26 -8.71 9.21 -4.85
C PHE A 26 -9.66 8.15 -5.42
N ALA A 27 -9.34 7.57 -6.57
CA ALA A 27 -10.11 6.50 -7.17
C ALA A 27 -10.07 5.22 -6.33
N SER A 28 -8.91 4.87 -5.76
CA SER A 28 -8.79 3.74 -4.84
C SER A 28 -9.60 3.95 -3.57
N LEU A 29 -9.59 5.18 -3.02
CA LEU A 29 -10.37 5.49 -1.83
C LEU A 29 -11.88 5.59 -2.13
N ALA A 30 -12.27 6.09 -3.30
CA ALA A 30 -13.66 6.10 -3.74
C ALA A 30 -14.20 4.68 -3.88
N ASP A 31 -13.41 3.75 -4.42
CA ASP A 31 -13.77 2.33 -4.40
C ASP A 31 -13.99 1.87 -2.95
N GLN A 32 -13.05 2.11 -2.03
CA GLN A 32 -13.21 1.71 -0.63
C GLN A 32 -14.47 2.27 0.04
N LEU A 33 -14.81 3.54 -0.20
CA LEU A 33 -15.92 4.21 0.46
C LEU A 33 -17.28 3.92 -0.16
N TYR A 34 -17.34 3.66 -1.47
CA TYR A 34 -18.60 3.67 -2.22
C TYR A 34 -18.80 2.44 -3.10
N GLY A 35 -17.72 1.78 -3.52
CA GLY A 35 -17.74 0.68 -4.48
C GLY A 35 -18.22 1.06 -5.87
N THR A 36 -18.47 0.04 -6.69
CA THR A 36 -18.81 0.21 -8.10
C THR A 36 -20.18 0.84 -8.30
N ASP A 37 -21.11 0.63 -7.36
CA ASP A 37 -22.48 1.15 -7.51
C ASP A 37 -22.56 2.64 -7.11
N GLY A 38 -21.60 3.15 -6.34
CA GLY A 38 -21.55 4.55 -5.90
C GLY A 38 -20.87 5.51 -6.89
N ALA A 39 -20.07 5.00 -7.84
CA ALA A 39 -19.28 5.81 -8.78
C ALA A 39 -20.11 6.74 -9.70
N GLY A 40 -21.43 6.54 -9.79
CA GLY A 40 -22.35 7.37 -10.58
C GLY A 40 -23.11 8.45 -9.80
N GLU A 41 -23.02 8.50 -8.47
CA GLU A 41 -23.82 9.40 -7.61
C GLU A 41 -23.07 10.67 -7.19
N GLY A 42 -22.00 11.05 -7.91
CA GLY A 42 -21.10 12.13 -7.50
C GLY A 42 -20.20 11.77 -6.31
N LEU A 43 -20.14 10.49 -5.95
CA LEU A 43 -19.27 9.91 -4.94
C LEU A 43 -18.08 9.25 -5.65
N ASP A 44 -17.21 10.11 -6.20
CA ASP A 44 -16.11 9.71 -7.08
C ASP A 44 -14.76 10.31 -6.63
N ALA A 45 -13.71 10.00 -7.39
CA ALA A 45 -12.36 10.49 -7.16
C ALA A 45 -12.28 12.04 -7.13
N ALA A 46 -13.07 12.73 -7.95
CA ALA A 46 -13.05 14.18 -8.04
C ALA A 46 -13.67 14.82 -6.78
N SER A 47 -14.74 14.23 -6.25
CA SER A 47 -15.34 14.67 -4.99
C SER A 47 -14.39 14.51 -3.81
N LEU A 48 -13.71 13.36 -3.69
CA LEU A 48 -12.70 13.16 -2.63
C LEU A 48 -11.53 14.12 -2.77
N ARG A 49 -11.06 14.42 -3.99
CA ARG A 49 -10.04 15.45 -4.24
C ARG A 49 -10.50 16.83 -3.77
N ALA A 50 -11.75 17.19 -4.04
CA ALA A 50 -12.32 18.45 -3.59
C ALA A 50 -12.43 18.51 -2.06
N ASP A 51 -12.81 17.42 -1.41
CA ASP A 51 -12.93 17.35 0.05
C ASP A 51 -11.57 17.42 0.74
N ALA A 52 -10.55 16.71 0.22
CA ALA A 52 -9.17 16.77 0.69
C ALA A 52 -8.64 18.22 0.65
N THR A 53 -8.75 18.86 -0.51
CA THR A 53 -8.26 20.24 -0.69
C THR A 53 -9.03 21.27 0.13
N ARG A 54 -10.35 21.12 0.28
CA ARG A 54 -11.16 21.97 1.17
C ARG A 54 -10.76 21.79 2.63
N TYR A 55 -10.51 20.55 3.07
CA TYR A 55 -10.11 20.28 4.44
C TYR A 55 -8.73 20.88 4.75
N MET A 56 -7.76 20.73 3.84
CA MET A 56 -6.45 21.33 4.00
C MET A 56 -6.50 22.86 4.01
N GLU A 57 -7.32 23.48 3.15
CA GLU A 57 -7.54 24.95 3.13
C GLU A 57 -8.21 25.46 4.42
N ALA A 58 -9.08 24.68 5.04
CA ALA A 58 -9.69 25.06 6.32
C ALA A 58 -8.72 24.90 7.51
N ASN A 59 -7.67 24.10 7.35
CA ASN A 59 -6.72 23.73 8.41
C ASN A 59 -5.27 24.01 7.99
N GLU A 60 -5.01 25.09 7.24
CA GLU A 60 -3.71 25.33 6.59
C GLU A 60 -2.51 25.21 7.53
N GLY A 61 -2.65 25.61 8.81
CA GLY A 61 -1.58 25.53 9.80
C GLY A 61 -1.07 24.11 10.06
N ASP A 62 -1.90 23.09 9.88
CA ASP A 62 -1.54 21.67 10.04
C ASP A 62 -0.79 21.12 8.82
N PHE A 63 -1.01 21.72 7.65
CA PHE A 63 -0.56 21.19 6.36
C PHE A 63 0.59 21.99 5.75
N ALA A 64 0.63 23.30 5.98
CA ALA A 64 1.64 24.19 5.42
C ALA A 64 3.09 23.78 5.75
N PRO A 65 3.42 23.23 6.94
CA PRO A 65 4.77 22.75 7.23
C PRO A 65 5.24 21.56 6.40
N PHE A 66 4.32 20.87 5.70
CA PHE A 66 4.61 19.69 4.86
C PHE A 66 4.62 20.01 3.36
N VAL A 67 4.29 21.24 2.97
CA VAL A 67 4.47 21.72 1.60
C VAL A 67 5.95 21.98 1.38
N GLU A 68 6.45 21.73 0.16
CA GLU A 68 7.84 21.99 -0.22
C GLU A 68 8.25 23.44 0.09
N ASP A 69 9.49 23.65 0.54
CA ASP A 69 9.98 24.95 1.04
C ASP A 69 9.85 26.11 0.02
N ASP A 70 9.75 25.80 -1.27
CA ASP A 70 9.61 26.77 -2.37
C ASP A 70 8.16 26.97 -2.87
N GLU A 71 7.17 26.31 -2.27
CA GLU A 71 5.75 26.41 -2.64
C GLU A 71 4.90 26.93 -1.46
N ALA A 72 4.02 27.90 -1.72
CA ALA A 72 3.02 28.31 -0.74
C ALA A 72 1.83 27.32 -0.74
N ILE A 73 1.21 27.07 0.41
CA ILE A 73 0.07 26.15 0.52
C ILE A 73 -1.07 26.49 -0.46
N GLY A 74 -1.35 27.76 -0.70
CA GLY A 74 -2.36 28.17 -1.68
C GLY A 74 -2.03 27.76 -3.13
N ASP A 75 -0.75 27.65 -3.46
CA ASP A 75 -0.27 27.24 -4.78
C ASP A 75 -0.35 25.72 -4.92
N TYR A 76 0.08 25.01 -3.88
CA TYR A 76 -0.09 23.57 -3.72
C TYR A 76 -1.56 23.17 -3.90
N LEU A 77 -2.48 23.81 -3.18
CA LEU A 77 -3.91 23.51 -3.24
C LEU A 77 -4.51 23.83 -4.61
N ARG A 78 -4.05 24.90 -5.29
CA ARG A 78 -4.49 25.18 -6.68
C ARG A 78 -4.07 24.09 -7.65
N ARG A 79 -2.87 23.53 -7.48
CA ARG A 79 -2.36 22.41 -8.28
C ARG A 79 -3.09 21.10 -7.93
N MET A 80 -3.23 20.78 -6.64
CA MET A 80 -3.87 19.55 -6.17
C MET A 80 -5.35 19.44 -6.56
N ARG A 81 -6.05 20.55 -6.76
CA ARG A 81 -7.43 20.56 -7.28
C ARG A 81 -7.54 20.10 -8.75
N GLN A 82 -6.44 20.05 -9.49
CA GLN A 82 -6.44 19.62 -10.90
C GLN A 82 -6.49 18.08 -10.99
N ALA A 83 -7.35 17.56 -11.86
CA ALA A 83 -7.42 16.13 -12.16
C ALA A 83 -6.07 15.61 -12.65
N GLY A 84 -5.72 14.40 -12.26
CA GLY A 84 -4.44 13.77 -12.57
C GLY A 84 -3.23 14.32 -11.81
N CYS A 85 -3.42 15.23 -10.84
CA CYS A 85 -2.35 15.57 -9.90
C CYS A 85 -2.23 14.46 -8.86
N TRP A 86 -1.06 13.82 -8.79
CA TRP A 86 -0.79 12.72 -7.85
C TRP A 86 -0.88 13.23 -6.41
N GLY A 87 -1.70 12.56 -5.60
CA GLY A 87 -1.83 12.82 -4.17
C GLY A 87 -0.88 11.95 -3.34
N GLY A 88 -0.76 12.27 -2.06
CA GLY A 88 0.05 11.50 -1.12
C GLY A 88 -0.44 11.62 0.33
N ASN A 89 0.50 11.66 1.27
CA ASN A 89 0.20 11.61 2.71
C ASN A 89 -0.67 12.78 3.20
N MET A 90 -0.53 13.98 2.63
CA MET A 90 -1.35 15.14 3.00
C MET A 90 -2.82 14.91 2.62
N GLU A 91 -3.08 14.44 1.39
CA GLU A 91 -4.42 14.05 0.93
C GLU A 91 -4.99 12.94 1.80
N LEU A 92 -4.23 11.88 2.08
CA LEU A 92 -4.70 10.75 2.90
C LEU A 92 -5.02 11.18 4.32
N THR A 93 -4.19 12.04 4.93
CA THR A 93 -4.42 12.57 6.28
C THR A 93 -5.66 13.44 6.32
N SER A 94 -5.83 14.33 5.33
CA SER A 94 -7.01 15.20 5.24
C SER A 94 -8.30 14.38 5.04
N LEU A 95 -8.27 13.38 4.15
CA LEU A 95 -9.38 12.46 3.89
C LEU A 95 -9.73 11.62 5.11
N SER A 96 -8.72 11.05 5.78
CA SER A 96 -8.87 10.32 7.03
C SER A 96 -9.66 11.14 8.06
N ARG A 97 -9.27 12.39 8.27
CA ARG A 97 -9.92 13.28 9.25
C ARG A 97 -11.31 13.73 8.80
N CYS A 98 -11.50 14.14 7.54
CA CYS A 98 -12.78 14.70 7.11
C CYS A 98 -13.88 13.65 6.91
N HIS A 99 -13.51 12.40 6.58
CA HIS A 99 -14.46 11.29 6.45
C HIS A 99 -14.46 10.35 7.67
N GLN A 100 -13.66 10.64 8.70
CA GLN A 100 -13.55 9.85 9.94
C GLN A 100 -13.24 8.39 9.64
N LEU A 101 -12.18 8.16 8.87
CA LEU A 101 -11.70 6.83 8.53
C LEU A 101 -10.25 6.61 8.96
N GLU A 102 -9.93 5.35 9.20
CA GLU A 102 -8.57 4.87 9.31
C GLU A 102 -8.15 4.27 7.95
N ILE A 103 -6.98 4.64 7.45
CA ILE A 103 -6.47 4.19 6.16
C ILE A 103 -5.26 3.29 6.39
N HIS A 104 -5.36 2.04 5.98
CA HIS A 104 -4.29 1.04 6.04
C HIS A 104 -3.60 0.96 4.69
N ILE A 105 -2.33 1.35 4.63
CA ILE A 105 -1.53 1.34 3.41
C ILE A 105 -0.58 0.15 3.47
N TYR A 106 -0.90 -0.88 2.69
CA TYR A 106 -0.06 -2.04 2.47
C TYR A 106 1.00 -1.72 1.43
N GLN A 107 2.21 -2.20 1.66
CA GLN A 107 3.31 -2.09 0.72
C GLN A 107 3.91 -3.48 0.48
N PRO A 108 4.29 -3.82 -0.76
CA PRO A 108 5.06 -5.02 -1.02
C PRO A 108 6.34 -5.06 -0.18
N GLY A 109 6.59 -6.20 0.47
CA GLY A 109 7.78 -6.37 1.32
C GLY A 109 7.66 -5.80 2.73
N GLU A 110 6.50 -5.24 3.10
CA GLU A 110 6.22 -4.82 4.47
C GLU A 110 5.26 -5.81 5.16
N VAL A 111 5.52 -6.09 6.43
CA VAL A 111 4.73 -7.04 7.23
C VAL A 111 3.41 -6.40 7.67
N LYS A 112 3.51 -5.18 8.19
CA LYS A 112 2.38 -4.40 8.71
C LYS A 112 2.06 -3.23 7.78
N PRO A 113 0.77 -2.87 7.65
CA PRO A 113 0.40 -1.67 6.92
C PRO A 113 0.83 -0.41 7.68
N TRP A 114 1.06 0.67 6.95
CA TRP A 114 1.11 2.00 7.53
C TRP A 114 -0.31 2.47 7.81
N ILE A 115 -0.55 2.97 9.01
CA ILE A 115 -1.89 3.40 9.44
C ILE A 115 -1.92 4.94 9.44
N ILE A 116 -2.85 5.51 8.68
CA ILE A 116 -3.18 6.94 8.72
C ILE A 116 -4.57 7.08 9.34
N GLY A 117 -4.64 7.79 10.46
CA GLY A 117 -5.87 8.06 11.18
C GLY A 117 -5.61 8.09 12.66
N ASP A 118 -6.43 8.84 13.37
CA ASP A 118 -6.23 9.08 14.81
C ASP A 118 -6.79 7.93 15.67
N GLY A 119 -7.12 6.77 15.05
CA GLY A 119 -7.81 5.65 15.69
C GLY A 119 -9.12 6.14 16.27
N ASN A 120 -10.18 6.22 15.48
CA ASN A 120 -11.42 6.91 15.82
C ASN A 120 -12.08 6.33 17.09
N GLY A 121 -11.65 6.84 18.22
CA GLY A 121 -11.98 6.44 19.58
C GLY A 121 -11.40 7.50 20.49
N SER A 122 -11.98 8.69 20.46
CA SER A 122 -11.79 9.66 21.54
C SER A 122 -12.09 8.92 22.85
N ALA A 123 -11.11 8.82 23.75
CA ALA A 123 -11.25 8.24 25.08
C ALA A 123 -12.30 8.95 25.96
N ASP A 124 -12.93 10.00 25.44
CA ASP A 124 -13.90 10.87 26.09
C ASP A 124 -15.34 10.70 25.56
N ASP A 125 -15.59 9.79 24.62
CA ASP A 125 -16.96 9.51 24.14
C ASP A 125 -17.43 8.14 24.67
N ASP A 126 -18.23 8.16 25.74
CA ASP A 126 -18.96 7.02 26.32
C ASP A 126 -20.07 6.54 25.35
N THR A 127 -19.76 6.35 24.07
CA THR A 127 -20.64 5.72 23.09
C THR A 127 -20.04 4.38 22.68
N ASP A 128 -20.66 3.29 23.15
CA ASP A 128 -20.28 1.88 22.89
C ASP A 128 -20.38 1.46 21.39
N ASP A 129 -20.44 2.38 20.43
CA ASP A 129 -20.79 2.09 19.04
C ASP A 129 -20.21 3.10 18.02
N VAL A 130 -18.89 3.35 18.06
CA VAL A 130 -18.20 3.95 16.90
C VAL A 130 -17.37 2.87 16.25
N SER A 131 -17.99 2.09 15.35
CA SER A 131 -17.22 1.21 14.48
C SER A 131 -16.28 2.06 13.62
N VAL A 132 -14.97 2.00 13.85
CA VAL A 132 -13.98 2.67 13.01
C VAL A 132 -14.13 2.17 11.58
N ARG A 133 -14.35 3.09 10.63
CA ARG A 133 -14.36 2.73 9.21
C ARG A 133 -12.93 2.63 8.72
N ILE A 134 -12.54 1.45 8.23
CA ILE A 134 -11.19 1.18 7.75
C ILE A 134 -11.21 1.06 6.22
N ALA A 135 -10.33 1.81 5.55
CA ALA A 135 -10.04 1.67 4.13
C ALA A 135 -8.66 1.02 3.94
N LYS A 136 -8.55 0.00 3.08
CA LYS A 136 -7.29 -0.69 2.77
C LYS A 136 -6.82 -0.29 1.37
N LEU A 137 -5.60 0.24 1.28
CA LEU A 137 -4.94 0.63 0.04
C LEU A 137 -3.64 -0.17 -0.12
N LEU A 138 -3.27 -0.45 -1.37
CA LEU A 138 -1.97 -0.97 -1.76
C LEU A 138 -1.17 0.15 -2.43
N TYR A 139 0.02 0.45 -1.90
CA TYR A 139 0.95 1.39 -2.51
C TYR A 139 2.10 0.65 -3.18
N VAL A 140 2.30 0.91 -4.47
CA VAL A 140 3.26 0.22 -5.34
C VAL A 140 3.97 1.22 -6.25
N ASN A 141 5.17 0.85 -6.71
CA ASN A 141 5.95 1.59 -7.72
C ASN A 141 6.33 3.06 -7.37
N GLY A 142 6.17 3.48 -6.11
CA GLY A 142 6.65 4.79 -5.64
C GLY A 142 5.62 5.92 -5.70
N ASP A 143 4.48 5.71 -6.35
CA ASP A 143 3.44 6.74 -6.45
C ASP A 143 2.04 6.17 -6.71
N HIS A 144 1.90 4.89 -7.06
CA HIS A 144 0.64 4.32 -7.50
C HIS A 144 -0.12 3.62 -6.36
N TYR A 145 -1.39 3.98 -6.21
CA TYR A 145 -2.32 3.37 -5.27
C TYR A 145 -3.33 2.46 -5.96
N GLN A 146 -3.64 1.34 -5.32
CA GLN A 146 -4.75 0.47 -5.67
C GLN A 146 -5.62 0.19 -4.45
N SER A 147 -6.90 -0.12 -4.68
CA SER A 147 -7.80 -0.52 -3.61
C SER A 147 -7.59 -1.99 -3.23
N LEU A 148 -7.63 -2.30 -1.93
CA LEU A 148 -7.60 -3.66 -1.39
C LEU A 148 -8.93 -4.01 -0.77
N ARG A 149 -9.56 -5.07 -1.27
CA ARG A 149 -10.82 -5.60 -0.72
C ARG A 149 -10.64 -6.99 -0.17
N GLU A 150 -11.56 -7.41 0.68
CA GLU A 150 -11.66 -8.82 1.07
C GLU A 150 -11.89 -9.70 -0.17
N LEU A 151 -11.35 -10.92 -0.14
CA LEU A 151 -11.41 -11.84 -1.28
C LEU A 151 -12.85 -12.20 -1.67
N ASP A 152 -13.78 -12.21 -0.72
CA ASP A 152 -15.21 -12.48 -0.88
C ASP A 152 -16.08 -11.23 -1.04
N ASP A 153 -15.49 -10.03 -1.06
CA ASP A 153 -16.20 -8.77 -1.31
C ASP A 153 -16.53 -8.65 -2.81
N ASP A 154 -17.79 -8.37 -3.14
CA ASP A 154 -18.30 -8.31 -4.52
C ASP A 154 -18.07 -6.95 -5.21
N GLY A 155 -17.64 -5.92 -4.47
CA GLY A 155 -17.39 -4.59 -5.00
C GLY A 155 -18.61 -3.69 -5.12
N GLY A 156 -19.83 -4.19 -4.87
CA GLY A 156 -21.06 -3.45 -5.15
C GLY A 156 -21.23 -2.20 -4.28
N GLY A 157 -20.70 -2.21 -3.06
CA GLY A 157 -20.80 -1.09 -2.12
C GLY A 157 -19.48 -0.75 -1.43
N PRO A 158 -19.56 0.01 -0.32
CA PRO A 158 -18.41 0.28 0.55
C PRO A 158 -17.70 -1.02 0.89
N ALA A 159 -16.36 -0.99 0.86
CA ALA A 159 -15.54 -2.15 1.14
C ALA A 159 -15.83 -2.67 2.55
N ARG A 160 -16.01 -4.00 2.65
CA ARG A 160 -16.13 -4.66 3.94
C ARG A 160 -14.76 -4.75 4.58
N HIS A 161 -14.72 -4.59 5.89
CA HIS A 161 -13.52 -4.81 6.68
C HIS A 161 -13.71 -6.05 7.56
N LYS A 162 -12.82 -7.03 7.41
CA LYS A 162 -12.58 -8.05 8.43
C LYS A 162 -11.32 -7.66 9.20
N GLU A 163 -11.33 -7.87 10.51
CA GLU A 163 -10.12 -7.75 11.33
C GLU A 163 -9.03 -8.64 10.72
N THR A 164 -7.93 -8.01 10.30
CA THR A 164 -6.81 -8.74 9.67
C THR A 164 -5.76 -9.17 10.66
N ALA A 165 -5.94 -8.93 11.97
CA ALA A 165 -4.92 -9.21 12.98
C ALA A 165 -4.38 -10.65 12.88
N GLU A 166 -5.27 -11.65 12.77
CA GLU A 166 -4.86 -13.05 12.62
C GLU A 166 -4.11 -13.31 11.30
N ALA A 167 -4.54 -12.70 10.19
CA ALA A 167 -3.90 -12.87 8.89
C ALA A 167 -2.56 -12.15 8.79
N ASP A 168 -2.44 -10.99 9.42
CA ASP A 168 -1.22 -10.20 9.50
C ASP A 168 -0.20 -10.86 10.44
N GLU A 169 -0.64 -11.45 11.55
CA GLU A 169 0.19 -12.28 12.43
C GLU A 169 0.66 -13.56 11.74
N ALA A 170 -0.23 -14.24 11.00
CA ALA A 170 0.15 -15.41 10.21
C ALA A 170 1.20 -15.05 9.14
N TYR A 171 1.02 -13.94 8.43
CA TYR A 171 2.01 -13.46 7.45
C TYR A 171 3.32 -13.08 8.14
N ALA A 172 3.28 -12.42 9.29
CA ALA A 172 4.47 -12.09 10.08
C ALA A 172 5.25 -13.35 10.47
N ALA A 173 4.57 -14.39 10.93
CA ALA A 173 5.20 -15.67 11.28
C ALA A 173 5.90 -16.31 10.07
N VAL A 174 5.27 -16.28 8.90
CA VAL A 174 5.88 -16.78 7.65
C VAL A 174 7.10 -15.96 7.24
N VAL A 175 7.03 -14.63 7.38
CA VAL A 175 8.17 -13.73 7.12
C VAL A 175 9.33 -14.04 8.07
N SER A 176 9.07 -14.20 9.37
CA SER A 176 10.11 -14.56 10.34
C SER A 176 10.72 -15.93 10.03
N GLU A 177 9.93 -16.92 9.59
CA GLU A 177 10.47 -18.22 9.16
C GLU A 177 11.47 -18.06 7.99
N VAL A 178 11.11 -17.31 6.95
CA VAL A 178 11.99 -17.07 5.80
C VAL A 178 13.24 -16.29 6.22
N ALA A 179 13.08 -15.28 7.08
CA ALA A 179 14.19 -14.47 7.59
C ALA A 179 15.22 -15.32 8.36
N GLU A 180 14.74 -16.19 9.26
CA GLU A 180 15.59 -17.10 10.04
C GLU A 180 16.30 -18.12 9.15
N ARG A 181 15.58 -18.75 8.22
CA ARG A 181 16.14 -19.78 7.33
C ARG A 181 17.08 -19.21 6.27
N GLY A 182 16.83 -17.97 5.86
CA GLY A 182 17.61 -17.22 4.89
C GLY A 182 18.76 -16.42 5.48
N CYS A 183 18.79 -16.22 6.80
CA CYS A 183 19.72 -15.33 7.51
C CYS A 183 19.70 -13.89 6.97
N VAL A 184 18.50 -13.35 6.69
CA VAL A 184 18.28 -11.98 6.16
C VAL A 184 17.33 -11.20 7.06
N TRP A 185 17.20 -9.89 6.84
CA TRP A 185 16.21 -9.08 7.57
C TRP A 185 14.77 -9.44 7.18
N GLU A 186 13.82 -9.23 8.10
CA GLU A 186 12.39 -9.52 7.86
C GLU A 186 11.84 -8.79 6.63
N ARG A 187 12.29 -7.56 6.38
CA ARG A 187 11.94 -6.82 5.16
C ARG A 187 12.38 -7.54 3.89
N THR A 188 13.58 -8.11 3.91
CA THR A 188 14.16 -8.87 2.79
C THR A 188 13.43 -10.20 2.59
N ALA A 189 13.08 -10.87 3.69
CA ALA A 189 12.24 -12.07 3.66
C ALA A 189 10.83 -11.79 3.11
N ALA A 190 10.19 -10.70 3.54
CA ALA A 190 8.88 -10.28 3.04
C ALA A 190 8.94 -9.90 1.55
N ALA A 191 10.00 -9.23 1.11
CA ALA A 191 10.26 -8.94 -0.30
C ALA A 191 10.44 -10.23 -1.13
N ALA A 192 11.20 -11.19 -0.61
CA ALA A 192 11.39 -12.50 -1.23
C ALA A 192 10.08 -13.29 -1.36
N LEU A 193 9.24 -13.28 -0.31
CA LEU A 193 7.91 -13.88 -0.33
C LEU A 193 7.02 -13.22 -1.37
N VAL A 194 7.07 -11.89 -1.50
CA VAL A 194 6.35 -11.18 -2.56
C VAL A 194 6.80 -11.66 -3.93
N GLU A 195 8.10 -11.77 -4.20
CA GLU A 195 8.63 -12.22 -5.50
C GLU A 195 8.31 -13.70 -5.79
N CYS A 196 8.29 -14.51 -4.74
CA CYS A 196 8.00 -15.94 -4.83
C CYS A 196 6.51 -16.26 -4.75
N GLY A 197 5.63 -15.25 -4.67
CA GLY A 197 4.18 -15.42 -4.64
C GLY A 197 3.66 -16.09 -3.37
N GLY A 198 4.36 -15.91 -2.25
CA GLY A 198 4.04 -16.49 -0.94
C GLY A 198 4.65 -17.87 -0.67
N ASP A 199 5.36 -18.47 -1.63
CA ASP A 199 6.02 -19.76 -1.44
C ASP A 199 7.27 -19.62 -0.55
N VAL A 200 7.24 -20.27 0.62
CA VAL A 200 8.28 -20.19 1.65
C VAL A 200 9.58 -20.84 1.20
N GLU A 201 9.52 -22.02 0.58
CA GLU A 201 10.73 -22.72 0.13
C GLU A 201 11.40 -21.95 -0.99
N ALA A 202 10.62 -21.49 -1.97
CA ALA A 202 11.13 -20.67 -3.06
C ALA A 202 11.72 -19.35 -2.54
N ALA A 203 11.10 -18.73 -1.53
CA ALA A 203 11.63 -17.50 -0.93
C ALA A 203 12.96 -17.73 -0.18
N VAL A 204 13.10 -18.85 0.53
CA VAL A 204 14.37 -19.23 1.20
C VAL A 204 15.47 -19.50 0.19
N ASP A 205 15.16 -20.24 -0.88
CA ASP A 205 16.12 -20.50 -1.95
C ASP A 205 16.51 -19.21 -2.68
N TYR A 206 15.55 -18.31 -2.86
CA TYR A 206 15.77 -17.00 -3.47
C TYR A 206 16.77 -16.15 -2.69
N VAL A 207 16.56 -15.96 -1.38
CA VAL A 207 17.47 -15.15 -0.56
C VAL A 207 18.85 -15.80 -0.42
N ARG A 208 18.94 -17.13 -0.39
CA ARG A 208 20.22 -17.84 -0.40
C ARG A 208 20.98 -17.68 -1.72
N ALA A 209 20.27 -17.64 -2.84
CA ALA A 209 20.87 -17.41 -4.15
C ALA A 209 21.43 -15.98 -4.30
N LEU A 210 20.87 -15.00 -3.57
CA LEU A 210 21.38 -13.64 -3.52
C LEU A 210 22.70 -13.51 -2.73
N GLY A 211 22.95 -14.40 -1.77
CA GLY A 211 24.14 -14.40 -0.93
C GLY A 211 24.24 -13.17 -0.01
N ASP A 212 25.47 -12.80 0.38
CA ASP A 212 25.73 -11.75 1.39
C ASP A 212 25.21 -10.35 1.02
N GLY A 213 24.79 -10.12 -0.24
CA GLY A 213 24.22 -8.85 -0.71
C GLY A 213 22.69 -8.84 -0.82
N ALA A 214 22.00 -9.84 -0.28
CA ALA A 214 20.54 -9.98 -0.42
C ALA A 214 19.76 -8.78 0.12
N ASP A 215 20.15 -8.29 1.31
CA ASP A 215 19.50 -7.16 1.95
C ASP A 215 19.68 -5.87 1.13
N GLU A 216 20.88 -5.60 0.58
CA GLU A 216 21.08 -4.44 -0.29
C GLU A 216 20.40 -4.58 -1.66
N ALA A 217 20.44 -5.76 -2.27
CA ALA A 217 19.90 -6.00 -3.61
C ALA A 217 18.37 -5.82 -3.64
N LEU A 218 17.66 -6.39 -2.67
CA LEU A 218 16.21 -6.26 -2.58
C LEU A 218 15.79 -4.88 -2.08
N ALA A 219 16.55 -4.24 -1.19
CA ALA A 219 16.26 -2.86 -0.78
C ALA A 219 16.30 -1.87 -1.96
N ALA A 220 17.17 -2.09 -2.96
CA ALA A 220 17.24 -1.26 -4.16
C ALA A 220 16.04 -1.47 -5.11
N GLU A 221 15.61 -2.72 -5.28
CA GLU A 221 14.49 -3.08 -6.18
C GLU A 221 13.16 -2.43 -5.75
N PHE A 222 12.90 -2.36 -4.44
CA PHE A 222 11.67 -1.78 -3.89
C PHE A 222 11.70 -0.24 -3.74
N ARG A 223 12.87 0.42 -3.81
CA ARG A 223 12.96 1.90 -3.78
C ARG A 223 12.80 2.55 -5.15
N GLU A 224 13.33 1.94 -6.20
CA GLU A 224 13.48 2.61 -7.50
C GLU A 224 12.64 1.99 -8.63
N GLY A 225 11.90 0.90 -8.35
CA GLY A 225 11.27 0.11 -9.42
C GLY A 225 12.29 -0.49 -10.40
N ALA A 226 13.57 -0.48 -10.03
CA ALA A 226 14.68 -0.98 -10.84
C ALA A 226 14.78 -2.50 -10.67
N ARG A 227 14.79 -3.26 -11.77
CA ARG A 227 15.09 -4.71 -11.73
C ARG A 227 16.47 -4.91 -11.12
N ALA A 228 16.53 -5.57 -9.96
CA ALA A 228 17.82 -5.91 -9.36
C ALA A 228 18.59 -6.87 -10.29
N THR A 229 19.92 -6.72 -10.30
CA THR A 229 20.82 -7.64 -10.99
C THR A 229 21.76 -8.27 -9.98
N ILE A 230 21.94 -9.58 -10.05
CA ILE A 230 22.95 -10.28 -9.25
C ILE A 230 24.14 -10.67 -10.09
N THR A 231 25.30 -10.76 -9.45
CA THR A 231 26.51 -11.28 -10.10
C THR A 231 26.57 -12.78 -9.92
N ARG A 232 26.41 -13.54 -11.01
CA ARG A 232 26.56 -15.00 -11.03
C ARG A 232 27.70 -15.35 -11.97
N ASP A 233 28.68 -16.11 -11.47
CA ASP A 233 29.88 -16.51 -12.24
C ASP A 233 30.64 -15.34 -12.90
N GLY A 234 30.55 -14.15 -12.30
CA GLY A 234 31.19 -12.92 -12.80
C GLY A 234 30.36 -12.11 -13.81
N GLU A 235 29.14 -12.53 -14.14
CA GLU A 235 28.23 -11.80 -15.03
C GLU A 235 27.01 -11.25 -14.26
N ALA A 236 26.59 -10.03 -14.62
CA ALA A 236 25.38 -9.43 -14.08
C ALA A 236 24.14 -10.02 -14.78
N VAL A 237 23.28 -10.70 -14.02
CA VAL A 237 22.05 -11.31 -14.51
C VAL A 237 20.86 -10.65 -13.83
N ALA A 238 19.81 -10.35 -14.61
CA ALA A 238 18.56 -9.86 -14.05
C ALA A 238 18.00 -10.87 -13.04
N LEU A 239 17.73 -10.42 -11.83
CA LEU A 239 17.39 -11.27 -10.69
C LEU A 239 16.20 -12.18 -11.00
N GLY A 240 15.13 -11.64 -11.58
CA GLY A 240 13.97 -12.45 -12.03
C GLY A 240 14.32 -13.55 -13.05
N ALA A 241 15.28 -13.33 -13.94
CA ALA A 241 15.71 -14.33 -14.92
C ALA A 241 16.58 -15.44 -14.29
N ALA A 242 17.37 -15.10 -13.27
CA ALA A 242 18.17 -16.08 -12.53
C ALA A 242 17.28 -17.04 -11.71
N VAL A 243 16.15 -16.54 -11.19
CA VAL A 243 15.16 -17.34 -10.43
C VAL A 243 14.37 -18.28 -11.31
N ASP A 244 13.90 -17.83 -12.48
CA ASP A 244 13.17 -18.70 -13.40
C ASP A 244 14.04 -19.88 -13.87
N ALA A 245 15.37 -19.73 -13.88
CA ALA A 245 16.32 -20.80 -14.18
C ALA A 245 16.54 -21.78 -13.01
N LEU A 246 16.17 -21.43 -11.78
CA LEU A 246 16.24 -22.32 -10.59
C LEU A 246 14.96 -23.14 -10.38
N ARG A 247 13.86 -22.80 -11.07
CA ARG A 247 12.56 -23.51 -11.02
C ARG A 247 12.51 -24.84 -11.81
N ILE A 248 13.62 -25.58 -11.92
CA ILE A 248 13.68 -26.89 -12.61
C ILE A 248 13.50 -28.03 -11.61
#